data_AF-A0A183G5K4-F1
#
_entry.id   AF-A0A183G5K4-F1
#
_cell.length_a   1.000
_cell.length_b   1.000
_cell.length_c   1.000
_cell.angle_alpha   90.00
_cell.angle_beta   90.00
_cell.angle_gamma   90.00
#
_symmetry.space_group_name_H-M   'P 1'
#
loop_
_entity.id
_entity.type
_entity.pdbx_description
1 polymer ?
#
loop_
_entity_poly.entity_id
_entity_poly.type
_entity_poly.pdbx_seq_one_letter_code
_entity_poly.pdbx_strand_id
1 'polypeptide(L)'
;MPDLFLSARKQKFGQIRMIQYIYYSKAISLFFRTAKVGFSTFTKAYVLSMYWSAMTMTTLGEQPAPNETMQSVFEILDTMIGMVLFAGIMGSIGDLVAKANKVKADWQQRMDGLKQFMTYRLVHILKIGFSTMQVLPCECHWEVLAFVIVVKIPSA
;
A
#
# COMPACT_ATOMS: atom_id res chain seq x y z
N MET A 1 -33.18 23.96 -44.04
CA MET A 1 -32.67 24.42 -42.73
C MET A 1 -32.92 23.39 -41.59
N PRO A 2 -32.41 22.14 -41.64
CA PRO A 2 -32.53 21.17 -40.53
C PRO A 2 -31.27 21.06 -39.62
N ASP A 3 -30.11 21.55 -40.07
CA ASP A 3 -28.82 21.33 -39.37
C ASP A 3 -28.66 22.13 -38.07
N LEU A 4 -29.32 23.30 -37.99
CA LEU A 4 -29.29 24.14 -36.79
C LEU A 4 -30.02 23.46 -35.60
N PHE A 5 -31.10 22.73 -35.89
CA PHE A 5 -31.91 22.04 -34.88
C PHE A 5 -31.21 20.78 -34.34
N LEU A 6 -30.41 20.11 -35.18
CA LEU A 6 -29.58 18.97 -34.79
C LEU A 6 -28.40 19.40 -33.91
N SER A 7 -27.75 20.53 -34.23
CA SER A 7 -26.68 21.09 -33.38
C SER A 7 -27.21 21.57 -32.01
N ALA A 8 -28.39 22.20 -31.98
CA ALA A 8 -29.05 22.64 -30.74
C ALA A 8 -29.49 21.46 -29.83
N ARG A 9 -30.00 20.36 -30.42
CA ARG A 9 -30.30 19.13 -29.65
C ARG A 9 -29.03 18.49 -29.08
N LYS A 10 -27.91 18.52 -29.81
CA LYS A 10 -26.62 17.99 -29.34
C LYS A 10 -26.04 18.83 -28.18
N GLN A 11 -26.18 20.15 -28.23
CA GLN A 11 -25.80 21.03 -27.12
C GLN A 11 -26.66 20.80 -25.88
N LYS A 12 -28.00 20.67 -26.01
CA LYS A 12 -28.87 20.35 -24.86
C LYS A 12 -28.57 18.98 -24.27
N PHE A 13 -28.36 17.94 -25.09
CA PHE A 13 -28.06 16.60 -24.57
C PHE A 13 -26.65 16.52 -23.93
N GLY A 14 -25.68 17.27 -24.46
CA GLY A 14 -24.37 17.47 -23.83
C GLY A 14 -24.46 18.22 -22.51
N GLN A 15 -25.25 19.30 -22.46
CA GLN A 15 -25.45 20.11 -21.25
C GLN A 15 -26.15 19.32 -20.14
N ILE A 16 -27.16 18.51 -20.48
CA ILE A 16 -27.89 17.66 -19.51
C ILE A 16 -26.95 16.59 -18.90
N ARG A 17 -26.12 15.93 -19.72
CA ARG A 17 -25.14 14.95 -19.20
C ARG A 17 -24.04 15.57 -18.34
N MET A 18 -23.57 16.77 -18.70
CA MET A 18 -22.59 17.52 -17.90
C MET A 18 -23.17 17.91 -16.53
N ILE A 19 -24.42 18.41 -16.48
CA ILE A 19 -25.09 18.76 -15.23
C ILE A 19 -25.29 17.52 -14.35
N GLN A 20 -25.70 16.39 -14.93
CA GLN A 20 -25.88 15.14 -14.20
C GLN A 20 -24.56 14.61 -13.60
N TYR A 21 -23.44 14.72 -14.33
CA TYR A 21 -22.12 14.31 -13.84
C TYR A 21 -21.61 15.23 -12.72
N ILE A 22 -21.76 16.56 -12.87
CA ILE A 22 -21.40 17.53 -11.84
C ILE A 22 -22.25 17.31 -10.58
N TYR A 23 -23.54 17.01 -10.73
CA TYR A 23 -24.43 16.68 -9.62
C TYR A 23 -23.98 15.39 -8.90
N TYR A 24 -23.65 14.32 -9.63
CA TYR A 24 -23.11 13.09 -9.04
C TYR A 24 -21.76 13.31 -8.33
N SER A 25 -20.85 14.10 -8.91
CA SER A 25 -19.53 14.41 -8.33
C SER A 25 -19.64 15.30 -7.07
N LYS A 26 -20.52 16.31 -7.09
CA LYS A 26 -20.84 17.12 -5.91
C LYS A 26 -21.52 16.28 -4.83
N ALA A 27 -22.43 15.38 -5.19
CA ALA A 27 -23.10 14.48 -4.25
C ALA A 27 -22.12 13.52 -3.58
N ILE A 28 -21.17 12.94 -4.34
CA ILE A 28 -20.16 12.03 -3.77
C ILE A 28 -19.23 12.77 -2.80
N SER A 29 -18.77 13.97 -3.16
CA SER A 29 -17.89 14.77 -2.29
C SER A 29 -18.61 15.31 -1.06
N LEU A 30 -19.90 15.64 -1.16
CA LEU A 30 -20.73 15.99 0.00
C LEU A 30 -20.97 14.77 0.90
N PHE A 31 -21.20 13.60 0.31
CA PHE A 31 -21.41 12.34 1.04
C PHE A 31 -20.16 11.95 1.84
N PHE A 32 -18.97 11.97 1.23
CA PHE A 32 -17.72 11.69 1.94
C PHE A 32 -17.39 12.74 3.01
N ARG A 33 -17.68 14.03 2.78
CA ARG A 33 -17.51 15.08 3.80
C ARG A 33 -18.45 14.94 5.01
N THR A 34 -19.61 14.28 4.84
CA THR A 34 -20.66 14.19 5.86
C THR A 34 -20.87 12.77 6.39
N ALA A 35 -20.09 11.79 5.91
CA ALA A 35 -20.08 10.43 6.43
C ALA A 35 -19.49 10.42 7.85
N LYS A 36 -20.30 10.83 8.82
CA LYS A 36 -20.00 10.70 10.25
C LYS A 36 -20.17 9.23 10.59
N VAL A 37 -19.14 8.43 10.32
CA VAL A 37 -19.15 7.00 10.62
C VAL A 37 -19.29 6.86 12.14
N GLY A 38 -20.45 6.38 12.58
CA GLY A 38 -20.82 6.29 13.98
C GLY A 38 -20.11 5.11 14.66
N PHE A 39 -18.83 5.28 14.99
CA PHE A 39 -18.11 4.28 15.75
C PHE A 39 -18.45 4.35 17.25
N SER A 40 -18.50 3.18 17.89
CA SER A 40 -18.63 3.07 19.35
C SER A 40 -17.46 3.79 20.04
N THR A 41 -17.69 4.29 21.26
CA THR A 41 -16.64 4.99 22.05
C THR A 41 -15.42 4.11 22.27
N PHE A 42 -15.62 2.79 22.42
CA PHE A 42 -14.55 1.80 22.55
C PHE A 42 -13.67 1.73 21.29
N THR A 43 -14.29 1.61 20.12
CA THR A 43 -13.57 1.57 18.83
C THR A 43 -12.75 2.86 18.62
N LYS A 44 -13.30 4.02 18.99
CA LYS A 44 -12.60 5.30 18.89
C LYS A 44 -11.36 5.35 19.79
N ALA A 45 -11.47 4.88 21.03
CA ALA A 45 -10.34 4.84 21.96
C ALA A 45 -9.24 3.88 21.47
N TYR A 46 -9.61 2.71 20.93
CA TYR A 46 -8.66 1.75 20.37
C TYR A 46 -7.91 2.31 19.16
N VAL A 47 -8.63 2.88 18.20
CA VAL A 47 -8.03 3.51 17.00
C VAL A 47 -7.17 4.70 17.38
N LEU A 48 -7.57 5.49 18.40
CA LEU A 48 -6.77 6.60 18.90
C LEU A 48 -5.45 6.11 19.53
N SER A 49 -5.47 5.05 20.34
CA SER A 49 -4.24 4.47 20.89
C SER A 49 -3.31 3.91 19.81
N MET A 50 -3.87 3.23 18.81
CA MET A 50 -3.09 2.75 17.67
C MET A 50 -2.52 3.90 16.84
N TYR A 51 -3.29 4.98 16.65
CA TYR A 51 -2.82 6.18 15.97
C TYR A 51 -1.65 6.84 16.70
N TRP A 52 -1.73 7.01 18.02
CA TRP A 52 -0.62 7.56 18.82
C TRP A 52 0.61 6.65 18.78
N SER A 53 0.45 5.34 18.92
CA SER A 53 1.57 4.40 18.76
C SER A 53 2.17 4.43 17.35
N ALA A 54 1.34 4.53 16.31
CA ALA A 54 1.80 4.64 14.92
C ALA A 54 2.52 5.97 14.66
N MET A 55 2.09 7.06 15.29
CA MET A 55 2.73 8.38 15.18
C MET A 55 4.12 8.37 15.83
N THR A 56 4.25 7.81 17.03
CA THR A 56 5.55 7.60 17.69
C THR A 56 6.45 6.68 16.87
N MET A 57 5.89 5.60 16.29
CA MET A 57 6.62 4.64 15.46
C MET A 57 7.10 5.22 14.12
N THR A 58 6.30 6.10 13.49
CA THR A 58 6.63 6.74 12.21
C THR A 58 7.38 8.06 12.38
N THR A 59 7.69 8.44 13.62
CA THR A 59 8.34 9.71 13.99
C THR A 59 7.57 10.96 13.51
N LEU A 60 6.28 10.83 13.16
CA LEU A 60 5.40 11.92 12.73
C LEU A 60 4.83 12.71 13.93
N GLY A 61 5.67 12.92 14.95
CA GLY A 61 5.30 13.68 16.14
C GLY A 61 5.27 15.17 15.83
N GLU A 62 4.15 15.68 15.33
CA GLU A 62 3.89 17.13 15.31
C GLU A 62 3.63 17.62 16.73
N GLN A 63 4.67 17.66 17.56
CA GLN A 63 4.62 18.26 18.89
C GLN A 63 4.89 19.77 18.75
N PRO A 64 4.02 20.66 19.29
CA PRO A 64 4.28 22.09 19.28
C PRO A 64 5.56 22.40 20.07
N ALA A 65 6.39 23.31 19.55
CA ALA A 65 7.70 23.62 20.10
C ALA A 65 7.63 23.91 21.61
N PRO A 66 8.30 23.10 22.46
CA PRO A 66 8.26 23.28 23.90
C PRO A 66 8.99 24.57 24.31
N ASN A 67 8.38 25.31 25.24
CA ASN A 67 8.90 26.55 25.79
C ASN A 67 9.90 26.32 26.96
N GLU A 68 10.02 25.06 27.42
CA GLU A 68 10.82 24.65 28.57
C GLU A 68 12.02 23.78 28.15
N THR A 69 13.22 24.12 28.63
CA THR A 69 14.49 23.50 28.19
C THR A 69 14.62 22.02 28.52
N MET A 70 14.03 21.55 29.63
CA MET A 70 14.03 20.14 29.98
C MET A 70 13.17 19.30 29.02
N GLN A 71 12.05 19.85 28.55
CA GLN A 71 11.09 19.13 27.72
C GLN A 71 11.67 18.82 26.33
N SER A 72 12.43 19.76 25.75
CA SER A 72 13.14 19.55 24.47
C SER A 72 14.19 18.44 24.53
N VAL A 73 14.90 18.30 25.66
CA VAL A 73 15.95 17.29 25.81
C VAL A 73 15.34 15.89 25.86
N PHE A 74 14.24 15.71 26.59
CA PHE A 74 13.55 14.41 26.65
C PHE A 74 12.94 14.02 25.29
N GLU A 75 12.44 14.98 24.52
CA GLU A 75 11.89 14.74 23.18
C GLU A 75 12.96 14.26 22.17
N ILE A 76 14.15 14.87 22.19
CA ILE A 76 15.28 14.43 21.36
C ILE A 76 15.77 13.03 21.78
N LEU A 77 15.77 12.73 23.08
CA LEU A 77 16.22 11.43 23.58
C LEU A 77 15.24 10.29 23.20
N ASP A 78 13.93 10.51 23.35
CA ASP A 78 12.91 9.51 23.00
C ASP A 78 12.88 9.23 21.48
N THR A 79 13.05 10.26 20.66
CA THR A 79 13.12 10.09 19.20
C THR A 79 14.37 9.32 18.75
N MET A 80 15.52 9.55 19.38
CA MET A 80 16.74 8.80 19.11
C MET A 80 16.64 7.32 19.56
N ILE A 81 16.07 7.07 20.73
CA ILE A 81 15.84 5.70 21.23
C ILE A 81 14.81 4.98 20.34
N GLY A 82 13.74 5.66 19.93
CA GLY A 82 12.72 5.15 19.02
C GLY A 82 13.29 4.73 17.66
N MET A 83 14.20 5.51 17.06
CA MET A 83 14.86 5.14 15.80
C MET A 83 15.69 3.86 15.91
N VAL A 84 16.44 3.68 17.00
CA VAL A 84 17.29 2.49 17.20
C VAL A 84 16.44 1.23 17.39
N LEU A 85 15.36 1.33 18.19
CA LEU A 85 14.44 0.22 18.40
C LEU A 85 13.67 -0.15 17.13
N PHE A 86 13.21 0.83 16.36
CA PHE A 86 12.53 0.60 15.09
C PHE A 86 13.44 -0.09 14.07
N ALA A 87 14.70 0.33 13.96
CA ALA A 87 15.69 -0.31 13.10
C ALA A 87 15.91 -1.78 13.48
N GLY A 88 16.00 -2.10 14.78
CA GLY A 88 16.17 -3.48 15.26
C GLY A 88 14.97 -4.39 14.98
N ILE A 89 13.75 -3.86 15.15
CA ILE A 89 12.51 -4.59 14.86
C ILE A 89 12.42 -4.88 13.35
N MET A 90 12.65 -3.87 12.50
CA MET A 90 12.62 -4.04 11.05
C MET A 90 13.72 -4.99 10.55
N GLY A 91 14.91 -4.98 11.16
CA GLY A 91 15.95 -5.97 10.86
C GLY A 91 15.51 -7.40 11.15
N SER A 92 14.86 -7.61 12.30
CA SER A 92 14.33 -8.92 12.70
C SER A 92 13.19 -9.41 11.79
N ILE A 93 12.32 -8.50 11.33
CA ILE A 93 11.26 -8.81 10.36
C ILE A 93 11.86 -9.13 8.98
N GLY A 94 12.90 -8.39 8.56
CA GLY A 94 13.64 -8.67 7.32
C GLY A 94 14.22 -10.08 7.30
N ASP A 95 14.80 -10.51 8.43
CA ASP A 95 15.31 -11.88 8.60
C ASP A 95 14.19 -12.92 8.62
N LEU A 96 13.04 -12.62 9.22
CA LEU A 96 11.87 -13.50 9.22
C LEU A 96 11.34 -13.71 7.80
N VAL A 97 11.25 -12.63 7.01
CA VAL A 97 10.82 -12.69 5.61
C VAL A 97 11.84 -13.44 4.75
N ALA A 98 13.14 -13.19 4.95
CA ALA A 98 14.20 -13.92 4.26
C ALA A 98 14.20 -15.42 4.60
N LYS A 99 13.95 -15.78 5.87
CA LYS A 99 13.81 -17.17 6.32
C LYS A 99 12.54 -17.83 5.76
N ALA A 100 11.42 -17.14 5.75
CA ALA A 100 10.16 -17.65 5.19
C ALA A 100 10.29 -17.94 3.68
N ASN A 101 11.09 -17.14 2.96
CA ASN A 101 11.33 -17.35 1.53
C ASN A 101 12.55 -18.24 1.23
N LYS A 102 13.28 -18.73 2.24
CA LYS A 102 14.54 -19.48 2.07
C LYS A 102 14.35 -20.80 1.31
N VAL A 103 13.28 -21.54 1.61
CA VAL A 103 13.01 -22.83 0.94
C VAL A 103 12.75 -22.61 -0.55
N LYS A 104 11.92 -21.60 -0.90
CA LYS A 104 11.63 -21.26 -2.30
C LYS A 104 12.87 -20.73 -3.02
N ALA A 105 13.69 -19.92 -2.35
CA ALA A 105 14.95 -19.43 -2.89
C ALA A 105 15.96 -20.55 -3.18
N ASP A 106 16.12 -21.53 -2.28
CA ASP A 106 17.06 -22.64 -2.48
C ASP A 106 16.64 -23.54 -3.67
N TRP A 107 15.34 -23.82 -3.79
CA TRP A 107 14.80 -24.55 -4.96
C TRP A 107 15.00 -23.77 -6.26
N GLN A 108 14.75 -22.46 -6.25
CA GLN A 108 14.94 -21.60 -7.41
C GLN A 108 16.42 -21.55 -7.84
N GLN A 109 17.34 -21.44 -6.88
CA GLN A 109 18.79 -21.39 -7.14
C GLN A 109 19.31 -22.69 -7.77
N ARG A 110 18.84 -23.85 -7.30
CA ARG A 110 19.17 -25.16 -7.91
C ARG A 110 18.62 -25.29 -9.32
N MET A 111 17.37 -24.87 -9.54
CA MET A 111 16.73 -24.87 -10.85
C MET A 111 17.43 -23.94 -11.85
N ASP A 112 17.87 -22.76 -11.40
CA ASP A 112 18.60 -21.80 -12.23
C ASP A 112 20.00 -22.30 -12.60
N GLY A 113 20.67 -23.02 -11.69
CA GLY A 113 21.91 -23.74 -11.99
C GLY A 113 21.72 -24.79 -13.09
N LEU A 114 20.68 -25.62 -12.97
CA LEU A 114 20.34 -26.61 -14.01
C LEU A 114 20.01 -25.95 -15.35
N LYS A 115 19.29 -24.82 -15.35
CA LYS A 115 19.04 -24.03 -16.57
C LYS A 115 20.32 -23.52 -17.23
N GLN A 116 21.29 -23.05 -16.44
CA GLN A 116 22.58 -22.61 -16.97
C GLN A 116 23.34 -23.79 -17.59
N PHE A 117 23.38 -24.95 -16.92
CA PHE A 117 24.00 -26.17 -17.49
C PHE A 117 23.35 -26.60 -18.81
N MET A 118 22.01 -26.57 -18.89
CA MET A 118 21.27 -26.90 -20.12
C MET A 118 21.53 -25.89 -21.25
N THR A 119 21.73 -24.61 -20.91
CA THR A 119 22.03 -23.56 -21.89
C THR A 119 23.44 -23.71 -22.47
N TYR A 120 24.41 -24.11 -21.66
CA TYR A 120 25.79 -24.36 -22.10
C TYR A 120 25.90 -25.55 -23.08
N ARG A 121 24.95 -26.49 -23.01
CA ARG A 121 24.87 -27.65 -23.91
C ARG A 121 23.93 -27.46 -25.12
N LEU A 122 23.49 -26.23 -25.41
CA LEU A 122 22.72 -25.85 -26.62
C LEU A 122 21.48 -26.72 -26.91
N VAL A 123 20.80 -27.25 -25.88
CA VAL A 123 19.54 -27.99 -26.06
C VAL A 123 18.36 -27.01 -26.10
N HIS A 124 18.16 -26.34 -27.23
CA HIS A 124 17.13 -25.31 -27.40
C HIS A 124 15.70 -25.83 -27.18
N ILE A 125 15.43 -27.11 -27.45
CA ILE A 125 14.10 -27.74 -27.31
C ILE A 125 13.70 -27.98 -25.83
N LEU A 126 14.65 -28.21 -24.93
CA LEU A 126 14.37 -28.51 -23.50
C LEU A 126 14.11 -27.24 -22.67
N LYS A 127 14.44 -26.06 -23.22
CA LYS A 127 14.27 -24.77 -22.55
C LYS A 127 12.80 -24.36 -22.39
N ILE A 128 11.92 -24.85 -23.28
CA ILE A 128 10.49 -24.49 -23.32
C ILE A 128 9.69 -25.29 -22.27
N GLY A 129 10.05 -26.56 -22.01
CA GLY A 129 9.35 -27.41 -21.03
C GLY A 129 9.79 -27.23 -19.58
N PHE A 130 11.04 -26.79 -19.33
CA PHE A 130 11.54 -26.62 -17.96
C PHE A 130 11.07 -25.30 -17.30
N SER A 131 10.76 -24.26 -18.09
CA SER A 131 10.24 -22.99 -17.56
C SER A 131 8.78 -23.08 -17.10
N THR A 132 7.96 -23.99 -17.65
CA THR A 132 6.56 -24.18 -17.22
C THR A 132 6.44 -24.97 -15.91
N MET A 133 7.43 -25.79 -15.56
CA MET A 133 7.44 -26.58 -14.33
C MET A 133 7.75 -25.75 -13.06
N GLN A 134 8.31 -24.54 -13.23
CA GLN A 134 8.71 -23.66 -12.13
C GLN A 134 7.59 -22.77 -11.59
N VAL A 135 6.40 -22.78 -12.21
CA VAL A 135 5.28 -21.87 -11.87
C VAL A 135 4.38 -22.43 -10.75
N LEU A 136 4.62 -23.64 -10.25
CA LEU A 136 3.87 -24.18 -9.12
C LEU A 136 4.77 -24.38 -7.90
N PRO A 137 4.93 -23.32 -7.09
CA PRO A 137 4.86 -23.53 -5.66
C PRO A 137 3.82 -22.60 -5.03
N CYS A 138 2.76 -23.23 -4.53
CA CYS A 138 1.96 -22.86 -3.35
C CYS A 138 1.39 -21.44 -3.25
N GLU A 139 0.07 -21.39 -3.18
CA GLU A 139 -0.75 -20.33 -2.62
C GLU A 139 -0.15 -19.74 -1.32
N CYS A 140 0.41 -18.53 -1.39
CA CYS A 140 0.64 -17.64 -0.22
C CYS A 140 0.63 -16.15 -0.63
N HIS A 141 0.00 -15.81 -1.76
CA HIS A 141 -0.08 -14.43 -2.24
C HIS A 141 -1.04 -13.55 -1.39
N TRP A 142 -1.76 -14.12 -0.43
CA TRP A 142 -2.81 -13.40 0.30
C TRP A 142 -2.34 -12.64 1.55
N GLU A 143 -1.17 -12.92 2.12
CA GLU A 143 -0.68 -12.24 3.35
C GLU A 143 0.05 -10.91 3.08
N VAL A 144 0.76 -10.77 1.96
CA VAL A 144 1.50 -9.54 1.61
C VAL A 144 0.63 -8.46 0.96
N LEU A 145 -0.50 -8.84 0.34
CA LEU A 145 -1.45 -7.87 -0.23
C LEU A 145 -2.22 -7.09 0.84
N ALA A 146 -2.43 -7.66 2.03
CA ALA A 146 -3.09 -6.96 3.14
C ALA A 146 -2.30 -5.71 3.61
N PHE A 147 -0.96 -5.77 3.57
CA PHE A 147 -0.12 -4.62 3.95
C PHE A 147 -0.05 -3.53 2.87
N VAL A 148 -0.11 -3.90 1.58
CA VAL A 148 -0.06 -2.93 0.48
C VAL A 148 -1.40 -2.19 0.31
N ILE A 149 -2.52 -2.83 0.64
CA ILE A 149 -3.86 -2.21 0.53
C ILE A 149 -4.08 -1.13 1.60
N VAL A 150 -3.45 -1.21 2.79
CA VAL A 150 -3.55 -0.15 3.82
C VAL A 150 -2.72 1.10 3.46
N VAL A 151 -1.61 0.95 2.72
CA VAL A 151 -0.74 2.08 2.33
C VAL A 151 -1.19 2.76 1.03
N LYS A 152 -2.09 2.15 0.26
CA LYS A 152 -2.63 2.72 -0.99
C LYS A 152 -4.05 3.26 -0.81
N ILE A 153 -4.33 3.95 0.30
CA ILE A 153 -5.42 4.93 0.30
C ILE A 153 -4.88 6.17 -0.42
N PRO A 154 -5.33 6.47 -1.65
CA PRO A 154 -5.00 7.74 -2.27
C PRO A 154 -5.60 8.85 -1.40
N SER A 155 -4.73 9.64 -0.77
CA SER A 155 -5.08 10.94 -0.23
C SER A 155 -5.63 11.77 -1.39
N ALA A 156 -6.92 12.06 -1.34
CA ALA A 156 -7.60 13.06 -2.13
C ALA A 156 -8.42 13.94 -1.19
#